data_AF-A0A956PSL2-F1
#
_entry.id   AF-A0A956PSL2-F1
#
_cell.length_a   1.000
_cell.length_b   1.000
_cell.length_c   1.000
_cell.angle_alpha   90.00
_cell.angle_beta   90.00
_cell.angle_gamma   90.00
#
_symmetry.space_group_name_H-M   'P 1'
#
loop_
_entity.id
_entity.type
_entity.pdbx_description
1 polymer ?
#
loop_
_entity_poly.entity_id
_entity_poly.type
_entity_poly.pdbx_seq_one_letter_code
_entity_poly.pdbx_strand_id
1 'polypeptide(L)' 'AHTKDISMSGLAVESATQFEKGEEIDIRILSWNFPLQVRAFVVRCIPTDSKFTVAVTFPPDMSTVSSDLISQFILENQRK' A
#
# COMPACT_ATOMS: atom_id res chain seq x y z
N ALA A 1 -4.98 7.03 -7.08
CA ALA A 1 -4.31 6.99 -5.77
C ALA A 1 -2.83 7.21 -6.01
N HIS A 2 -2.18 8.13 -5.28
CA HIS A 2 -0.72 8.26 -5.29
C HIS A 2 -0.17 7.57 -4.03
N THR A 3 0.90 6.80 -4.18
CA THR A 3 1.64 6.23 -3.04
C THR A 3 2.37 7.36 -2.33
N LYS A 4 2.08 7.55 -1.03
CA LYS A 4 2.73 8.57 -0.19
C LYS A 4 3.98 8.01 0.48
N ASP A 5 3.84 6.85 1.13
CA ASP A 5 4.92 6.18 1.85
C ASP A 5 4.76 4.66 1.70
N ILE A 6 5.87 3.93 1.55
CA ILE A 6 5.87 2.46 1.52
C ILE A 6 6.93 1.89 2.46
N SER A 7 6.62 0.77 3.11
CA SER A 7 7.54 -0.04 3.90
C SER A 7 7.31 -1.53 3.65
N MET A 8 8.15 -2.38 4.23
CA MET A 8 7.96 -3.84 4.19
C MET A 8 6.68 -4.30 4.91
N SER A 9 6.16 -3.50 5.85
CA SER A 9 5.00 -3.85 6.65
C SER A 9 3.70 -3.24 6.13
N GLY A 10 3.77 -2.25 5.24
CA GLY A 10 2.56 -1.57 4.79
C GLY A 10 2.79 -0.44 3.81
N LEU A 11 1.72 0.30 3.55
CA LEU A 11 1.66 1.33 2.54
C LEU A 11 0.71 2.45 2.98
N ALA A 12 1.07 3.69 2.71
CA ALA A 12 0.17 4.83 2.78
C ALA A 12 -0.15 5.34 1.37
N VAL A 13 -1.44 5.46 1.06
CA VAL A 13 -1.94 5.93 -0.23
C VAL A 13 -2.97 7.04 -0.07
N GLU A 14 -3.08 7.89 -1.07
CA GLU A 14 -4.20 8.82 -1.17
C GLU A 14 -5.39 8.18 -1.87
N SER A 15 -6.55 8.24 -1.23
CA SER A 15 -7.83 7.76 -1.76
C SER A 15 -8.86 8.89 -1.82
N ALA A 16 -9.75 8.87 -2.81
CA ALA A 16 -10.94 9.72 -2.80
C ALA A 16 -12.04 9.16 -1.86
N THR A 17 -11.93 7.88 -1.51
CA THR A 17 -12.88 7.14 -0.68
C THR A 17 -12.34 6.98 0.73
N GLN A 18 -13.22 7.12 1.72
CA GLN A 18 -12.94 6.78 3.11
C GLN A 18 -13.03 5.27 3.30
N PHE A 19 -12.20 4.73 4.19
CA PHE A 19 -12.25 3.33 4.61
C PHE A 19 -12.32 3.21 6.12
N GLU A 20 -12.87 2.10 6.61
CA GLU A 20 -12.93 1.79 8.03
C GLU A 20 -11.66 1.11 8.52
N LYS A 21 -11.31 1.33 9.79
CA LYS A 21 -10.18 0.63 10.40
C LYS A 21 -10.49 -0.87 10.51
N GLY A 22 -9.56 -1.70 10.06
CA GLY A 22 -9.69 -3.15 10.02
C GLY A 22 -10.31 -3.68 8.73
N GLU A 23 -10.80 -2.79 7.85
CA GLU A 23 -11.32 -3.18 6.55
C GLU A 23 -10.23 -3.82 5.69
N GLU A 24 -10.56 -4.95 5.08
CA GLU A 24 -9.71 -5.64 4.12
C GLU A 24 -9.89 -5.00 2.74
N ILE A 25 -8.79 -4.57 2.14
CA ILE A 25 -8.79 -3.96 0.81
C ILE A 25 -7.73 -4.61 -0.08
N ASP A 26 -8.01 -4.67 -1.38
CA ASP A 26 -7.04 -5.08 -2.39
C ASP A 26 -6.33 -3.86 -2.96
N ILE A 27 -5.00 -3.83 -2.82
CA ILE A 27 -4.16 -2.78 -3.39
C ILE A 27 -3.51 -3.30 -4.66
N ARG A 28 -3.71 -2.57 -5.76
CA ARG A 28 -3.02 -2.80 -7.03
C ARG A 28 -1.93 -1.75 -7.25
N ILE A 29 -0.67 -2.18 -7.28
CA ILE A 29 0.49 -1.34 -7.57
C ILE A 29 0.76 -1.42 -9.07
N LEU A 30 0.52 -0.31 -9.78
CA LEU A 30 0.56 -0.23 -11.25
C LEU A 30 1.90 0.26 -11.82
N SER A 31 2.80 0.80 -11.00
CA SER A 31 4.07 1.39 -11.46
C SER A 31 5.18 0.37 -11.74
N TRP A 32 4.82 -0.90 -11.92
CA TRP A 32 5.76 -1.99 -12.12
C TRP A 32 5.65 -2.65 -13.49
N ASN A 33 6.76 -3.26 -13.91
CA ASN A 33 6.79 -4.21 -15.05
C ASN A 33 5.87 -5.42 -14.81
N PHE A 34 5.50 -5.70 -13.55
CA PHE A 34 4.51 -6.70 -13.15
C PHE A 34 3.50 -6.08 -12.18
N PRO A 35 2.20 -5.99 -12.52
CA PRO A 35 1.21 -5.44 -11.60
C PRO A 35 1.09 -6.34 -10.36
N LEU A 36 1.33 -5.78 -9.18
CA LEU A 36 1.18 -6.51 -7.92
C LEU A 36 -0.17 -6.19 -7.29
N GLN A 37 -0.90 -7.25 -6.97
CA GLN A 37 -2.12 -7.18 -6.19
C GLN A 37 -1.82 -7.76 -4.80
N VAL A 38 -1.98 -6.94 -3.77
CA VAL A 38 -1.74 -7.33 -2.37
C VAL A 38 -2.98 -7.04 -1.57
N ARG A 39 -3.45 -8.05 -0.84
CA ARG A 39 -4.43 -7.87 0.23
C ARG A 39 -3.81 -7.05 1.34
N ALA A 40 -4.52 -6.09 1.89
CA ALA A 40 -4.03 -5.28 2.99
C ALA A 40 -5.18 -4.90 3.94
N PHE A 41 -4.84 -4.56 5.17
CA PHE A 41 -5.82 -4.17 6.19
C PHE A 41 -5.63 -2.71 6.55
N VAL A 42 -6.72 -1.94 6.58
CA VAL A 42 -6.68 -0.52 6.91
C VAL A 42 -6.35 -0.33 8.38
N VAL A 43 -5.24 0.35 8.66
CA VAL A 43 -4.80 0.67 10.04
C VAL A 43 -5.31 2.03 10.47
N ARG A 44 -5.34 2.99 9.55
CA ARG A 44 -5.85 4.35 9.76
C ARG A 44 -6.29 4.98 8.45
N CYS A 45 -7.31 5.82 8.52
CA CYS A 45 -7.78 6.65 7.41
C CYS A 45 -7.96 8.08 7.95
N ILE A 46 -7.19 9.03 7.41
CA ILE A 46 -7.17 10.43 7.88
C ILE A 46 -7.60 11.33 6.73
N PRO A 47 -8.63 12.20 6.89
CA PRO A 47 -8.98 13.17 5.87
C PRO A 47 -7.83 14.17 5.65
N THR A 48 -7.54 14.50 4.40
CA THR A 48 -6.47 15.42 3.99
C THR A 48 -6.96 16.26 2.82
N ASP A 49 -7.19 17.55 3.04
CA ASP A 49 -7.76 18.50 2.08
C ASP A 49 -9.05 17.99 1.41
N SER A 50 -8.92 17.41 0.21
CA SER A 50 -10.00 16.91 -0.66
C SER A 50 -9.98 15.39 -0.83
N LYS A 51 -9.13 14.69 -0.08
CA LYS A 51 -8.91 13.23 -0.16
C LYS A 51 -8.74 12.64 1.24
N PHE A 52 -8.44 11.35 1.29
CA PHE A 52 -8.09 10.61 2.49
C PHE A 52 -6.69 10.03 2.33
N THR A 53 -5.85 10.19 3.35
CA THR A 53 -4.63 9.42 3.50
C THR A 53 -4.98 8.12 4.21
N VAL A 54 -4.87 7.00 3.50
CA VAL A 54 -5.20 5.66 3.98
C VAL A 54 -3.90 4.91 4.19
N ALA A 55 -3.62 4.51 5.43
CA ALA A 55 -2.49 3.64 5.73
C ALA A 55 -2.98 2.23 5.99
N VAL A 56 -2.33 1.28 5.34
CA VAL A 56 -2.62 -0.15 5.45
C VAL A 56 -1.41 -0.91 5.98
N THR A 57 -1.69 -2.09 6.52
CA THR A 57 -0.69 -3.10 6.83
C THR A 57 -0.85 -4.28 5.89
N PHE A 58 0.26 -4.87 5.47
CA PHE A 58 0.24 -6.14 4.75
C PHE A 58 -0.02 -7.30 5.72
N PRO A 59 -0.62 -8.40 5.23
CA PRO A 59 -0.82 -9.62 6.01
C PRO A 59 0.52 -10.21 6.48
N PRO A 60 0.57 -10.78 7.70
CA PRO A 60 1.78 -11.46 8.19
C PRO A 60 2.08 -12.76 7.43
N ASP A 61 1.06 -13.36 6.80
CA ASP A 61 1.12 -14.58 5.99
C ASP A 61 1.34 -14.30 4.49
N MET A 62 1.78 -13.08 4.15
CA MET A 62 2.11 -12.72 2.78
C MET A 62 3.19 -13.64 2.19
N SER A 63 3.01 -14.04 0.93
CA SER A 63 3.95 -14.91 0.25
C SER A 63 5.35 -14.29 0.15
N THR A 64 6.40 -15.13 0.19
CA THR A 64 7.79 -14.69 0.00
C THR A 64 7.96 -13.93 -1.31
N VAL A 65 7.29 -14.36 -2.39
CA VAL A 65 7.33 -13.69 -3.69
C VAL A 65 6.79 -12.26 -3.59
N SER A 66 5.64 -12.06 -2.95
CA SER A 66 5.06 -10.72 -2.76
C SER A 66 5.95 -9.83 -1.89
N SER A 67 6.56 -10.40 -0.85
CA SER A 67 7.52 -9.69 0.02
C SER A 67 8.78 -9.26 -0.74
N ASP A 68 9.38 -10.16 -1.53
CA ASP A 68 10.58 -9.88 -2.33
C ASP A 68 10.30 -8.81 -3.37
N LEU A 69 9.14 -8.92 -4.03
CA LEU A 69 8.65 -7.88 -4.92
C LEU A 69 8.58 -6.54 -4.15
N ILE A 70 7.85 -6.44 -3.04
CA ILE A 70 7.73 -5.17 -2.27
C ILE A 70 9.11 -4.61 -1.88
N SER A 71 10.06 -5.47 -1.50
CA SER A 71 11.43 -5.07 -1.20
C SER A 71 12.12 -4.43 -2.42
N GLN A 72 12.02 -5.06 -3.59
CA GLN A 72 12.56 -4.50 -4.83
C GLN A 72 11.94 -3.15 -5.16
N PHE A 73 10.63 -2.97 -4.95
CA PHE A 73 9.94 -1.70 -5.17
C PHE A 73 10.55 -0.57 -4.34
N ILE A 74 10.73 -0.83 -3.04
CA ILE A 74 11.26 0.16 -2.10
C ILE A 74 12.67 0.57 -2.53
N LEU A 75 13.51 -0.40 -2.90
CA LEU A 75 14.87 -0.16 -3.35
C LEU A 75 14.92 0.65 -4.67
N GLU A 76 14.03 0.36 -5.62
CA GLU A 76 13.95 1.08 -6.90
C GLU A 76 13.49 2.53 -6.72
N ASN A 77 12.50 2.79 -5.86
CA ASN A 77 11.98 4.14 -5.63
C ASN A 77 12.91 5.00 -4.76
N GLN A 78 13.71 4.39 -3.86
CA GLN A 78 14.71 5.13 -3.07
C GLN A 78 15.95 5.54 -3.88
N ARG A 79 16.19 4.90 -5.03
CA ARG A 79 17.33 5.20 -5.91
C ARG A 79 17.07 6.38 -6.86
N LYS A 80 15.84 6.86 -6.97
CA LYS A 80 15.44 8.00 -7.81
C LYS A 80 15.33 9.26 -6.97
#